data_AF-A0AAU9U445-F1
#
_entry.id   AF-A0AAU9U445-F1
#
_cell.length_a   1.000
_cell.length_b   1.000
_cell.length_c   1.000
_cell.angle_alpha   90.00
_cell.angle_beta   90.00
_cell.angle_gamma   90.00
#
_symmetry.space_group_name_H-M   'P 1'
#
loop_
_entity.id
_entity.type
_entity.pdbx_description
1 polymer ?
#
loop_
_entity_poly.entity_id
_entity_poly.type
_entity_poly.pdbx_seq_one_letter_code
_entity_poly.pdbx_strand_id
1 'polypeptide(L)'
;MSQDSACISRFFKGEQDDMLSPDKLLSVSSVTSSTTSQDLSQTSIDSISDLSLSQLTIEEPEHLQIPSFYNLTPRSLPQSPHYVIEEEFSSNPWALLIATIFLTKTSGKMARPYMKSFFEEYPTPYHVLNHPPTTFERFFENLGLKKRGHMIWKLSYQFVSAKWRRASDLCGIGKYGEDAYRIFCLGHTDVDPDDRYLRLYLDWLRRHTEFMEDNSVTDSEYVIEDPVLNYYRITLRNCV
;
A
#
# COMPACT_ATOMS: atom_id res chain seq x y z
N MET A 1 -10.25 39.78 3.23
CA MET A 1 -9.82 39.14 4.49
C MET A 1 -10.09 37.66 4.35
N SER A 2 -9.10 36.87 3.92
CA SER A 2 -9.20 35.41 3.84
C SER A 2 -8.30 34.84 4.92
N GLN A 3 -8.89 34.18 5.91
CA GLN A 3 -8.14 33.39 6.88
C GLN A 3 -8.05 31.96 6.33
N ASP A 4 -6.85 31.59 5.88
CA ASP A 4 -6.47 30.19 5.64
C ASP A 4 -6.30 29.50 6.99
N SER A 5 -7.38 28.91 7.50
CA SER A 5 -7.31 28.09 8.71
C SER A 5 -6.85 26.68 8.34
N ALA A 6 -5.58 26.38 8.63
CA ALA A 6 -5.00 25.06 8.47
C ALA A 6 -5.81 24.00 9.24
N CYS A 7 -6.27 22.96 8.54
CA CYS A 7 -6.93 21.81 9.13
C CYS A 7 -5.91 20.97 9.91
N ILE A 8 -5.98 21.01 11.23
CA ILE A 8 -5.14 20.21 12.13
C ILE A 8 -5.99 19.06 12.67
N SER A 9 -5.56 17.82 12.42
CA SER A 9 -6.17 16.62 12.99
C SER A 9 -6.02 16.61 14.50
N ARG A 10 -7.11 16.32 15.24
CA ARG A 10 -7.12 16.16 16.71
C ARG A 10 -6.14 15.10 17.24
N PHE A 11 -5.64 14.22 16.36
CA PHE A 11 -4.71 13.14 16.69
C PHE A 11 -3.23 13.48 16.45
N PHE A 12 -2.92 14.63 15.84
CA PHE A 12 -1.54 15.09 15.61
C PHE A 12 -1.36 16.45 16.27
N LYS A 13 -0.97 16.46 17.55
CA LYS A 13 -0.31 17.63 18.15
C LYS A 13 1.15 17.60 17.71
N GLY A 14 1.63 18.68 17.08
CA GLY A 14 3.01 18.82 16.68
C GLY A 14 3.92 18.88 17.91
N GLU A 15 4.94 18.02 17.95
CA GLU A 15 6.08 18.21 18.84
C GLU A 15 6.92 19.35 18.27
N GLN A 16 7.03 20.43 19.04
CA GLN A 16 7.94 21.53 18.77
C GLN A 16 9.38 21.05 18.92
N ASP A 17 10.14 21.23 17.85
CA ASP A 17 11.50 21.75 17.76
C ASP A 17 12.20 22.03 19.11
N ASP A 18 13.22 21.24 19.43
CA ASP A 18 14.33 21.66 20.29
C ASP A 18 15.64 21.33 19.57
N MET A 19 16.24 22.38 19.01
CA MET A 19 17.58 22.40 18.47
C MET A 19 18.62 22.22 19.58
N LEU A 20 19.56 21.29 19.42
CA LEU A 20 20.91 21.35 20.02
C LEU A 20 21.90 20.51 19.18
N SER A 21 22.90 21.18 18.61
CA SER A 21 24.12 20.59 18.01
C SER A 21 25.28 20.59 19.03
N PRO A 22 26.52 20.23 18.65
CA PRO A 22 27.13 18.91 18.77
C PRO A 22 28.25 18.88 19.85
N ASP A 23 28.94 17.74 19.93
CA ASP A 23 30.16 17.42 20.72
C ASP A 23 29.98 16.78 22.10
N LYS A 24 30.27 15.47 22.16
CA LYS A 24 31.24 14.91 23.10
C LYS A 24 31.75 13.53 22.65
N LEU A 25 33.05 13.49 22.37
CA LEU A 25 33.91 12.32 22.24
C LEU A 25 34.06 11.56 23.57
N LEU A 26 34.53 10.31 23.44
CA LEU A 26 35.27 9.40 24.36
C LEU A 26 34.57 8.03 24.43
N SER A 27 35.00 7.04 23.63
CA SER A 27 36.10 6.08 23.87
C SER A 27 35.80 5.05 24.97
N VAL A 28 35.82 3.76 24.62
CA VAL A 28 36.61 2.68 25.27
C VAL A 28 36.35 1.34 24.55
N SER A 29 37.35 0.92 23.79
CA SER A 29 38.06 -0.37 23.76
C SER A 29 37.34 -1.72 24.03
N SER A 30 37.21 -2.50 22.95
CA SER A 30 37.73 -3.87 22.72
C SER A 30 37.90 -4.87 23.88
N VAL A 31 37.28 -6.06 23.74
CA VAL A 31 37.88 -7.37 24.08
C VAL A 31 37.44 -8.44 23.05
N THR A 32 38.44 -9.14 22.52
CA THR A 32 38.47 -10.34 21.66
C THR A 32 37.92 -11.59 22.37
N SER A 33 37.33 -12.61 21.74
CA SER A 33 38.08 -13.66 21.02
C SER A 33 37.17 -14.71 20.34
N SER A 34 37.52 -15.03 19.09
CA SER A 34 37.58 -16.36 18.43
C SER A 34 36.43 -17.38 18.55
N THR A 35 35.89 -17.77 17.39
CA THR A 35 36.01 -19.15 16.87
C THR A 35 35.84 -19.18 15.34
N THR A 36 36.69 -20.00 14.72
CA THR A 36 36.90 -20.31 13.30
C THR A 36 35.80 -21.17 12.67
N SER A 37 35.48 -20.95 11.39
CA SER A 37 35.76 -21.90 10.30
C SER A 37 34.86 -21.74 9.07
N GLN A 38 35.53 -21.63 7.93
CA GLN A 38 35.23 -22.25 6.62
C GLN A 38 34.31 -21.54 5.63
N ASP A 39 34.97 -21.17 4.51
CA ASP A 39 34.47 -21.07 3.14
C ASP A 39 33.24 -21.92 2.84
N LEU A 40 32.34 -21.39 2.00
CA LEU A 40 31.88 -22.10 0.80
C LEU A 40 31.07 -21.19 -0.14
N SER A 41 31.62 -21.09 -1.36
CA SER A 41 30.98 -20.90 -2.66
C SER A 41 30.14 -19.65 -2.93
N GLN A 42 30.73 -18.77 -3.75
CA GLN A 42 30.04 -18.07 -4.82
C GLN A 42 29.30 -19.09 -5.70
N THR A 43 28.02 -18.87 -5.94
CA THR A 43 27.33 -19.42 -7.11
C THR A 43 26.64 -18.28 -7.83
N SER A 44 27.19 -17.96 -8.99
CA SER A 44 26.55 -17.19 -10.05
C SER A 44 25.26 -17.87 -10.47
N ILE A 45 24.11 -17.20 -10.32
CA ILE A 45 22.82 -17.71 -10.79
C ILE A 45 22.54 -17.13 -12.19
N ASP A 46 23.21 -17.73 -13.18
CA ASP A 46 22.83 -17.60 -14.60
C ASP A 46 21.74 -18.64 -14.88
N SER A 47 20.48 -18.32 -14.59
CA SER A 47 19.31 -19.00 -15.16
C SER A 47 17.99 -18.39 -14.66
N ILE A 48 17.33 -17.64 -15.53
CA ILE A 48 15.98 -17.06 -15.30
C ILE A 48 14.89 -18.16 -15.28
N SER A 49 15.25 -19.43 -15.49
CA SER A 49 14.33 -20.57 -15.66
C SER A 49 14.10 -21.44 -14.41
N ASP A 50 14.78 -21.19 -13.28
CA ASP A 50 14.67 -22.02 -12.07
C ASP A 50 14.11 -21.27 -10.84
N LEU A 51 13.33 -20.23 -11.10
CA LEU A 51 12.60 -19.50 -10.08
C LEU A 51 11.40 -20.35 -9.63
N SER A 52 11.67 -21.24 -8.69
CA SER A 52 10.70 -22.08 -7.99
C SER A 52 9.36 -21.37 -7.81
N LEU A 53 8.34 -21.94 -8.45
CA LEU A 53 6.90 -21.71 -8.26
C LEU A 53 6.44 -21.82 -6.80
N SER A 54 7.32 -22.16 -5.85
CA SER A 54 7.00 -22.29 -4.42
C SER A 54 6.68 -20.98 -3.68
N GLN A 55 6.90 -19.81 -4.30
CA GLN A 55 6.47 -18.51 -3.76
C GLN A 55 5.24 -17.91 -4.48
N LEU A 56 4.80 -18.53 -5.57
CA LEU A 56 3.52 -18.23 -6.20
C LEU A 56 2.52 -19.25 -5.64
N THR A 57 1.40 -18.80 -5.11
CA THR A 57 0.38 -19.70 -4.56
C THR A 57 -0.16 -20.59 -5.68
N ILE A 58 0.31 -21.85 -5.74
CA ILE A 58 -0.18 -22.90 -6.66
C ILE A 58 -1.63 -23.31 -6.30
N GLU A 59 -2.07 -23.03 -5.07
CA GLU A 59 -3.48 -23.17 -4.69
C GLU A 59 -4.19 -21.85 -4.93
N GLU A 60 -5.26 -21.88 -5.74
CA GLU A 60 -6.19 -20.77 -5.91
C GLU A 60 -6.66 -20.33 -4.52
N PRO A 61 -6.22 -19.15 -4.05
CA PRO A 61 -6.38 -18.82 -2.66
C PRO A 61 -7.81 -18.26 -2.48
N GLU A 62 -8.57 -18.72 -1.47
CA GLU A 62 -9.98 -18.33 -1.24
C GLU A 62 -10.17 -16.81 -1.41
N HIS A 63 -11.00 -16.38 -2.37
CA HIS A 63 -11.15 -14.96 -2.72
C HIS A 63 -11.52 -14.09 -1.50
N LEU A 64 -10.81 -12.97 -1.33
CA LEU A 64 -11.18 -11.97 -0.34
C LEU A 64 -12.48 -11.28 -0.76
N GLN A 65 -13.47 -11.24 0.14
CA GLN A 65 -14.71 -10.51 -0.09
C GLN A 65 -14.49 -9.01 0.14
N ILE A 66 -14.01 -8.32 -0.89
CA ILE A 66 -13.80 -6.87 -0.84
C ILE A 66 -15.00 -6.18 -1.48
N PRO A 67 -15.81 -5.43 -0.71
CA PRO A 67 -16.90 -4.68 -1.30
C PRO A 67 -16.33 -3.61 -2.23
N SER A 68 -16.93 -3.44 -3.41
CA SER A 68 -16.54 -2.38 -4.33
C SER A 68 -16.79 -1.02 -3.68
N PHE A 69 -15.78 -0.15 -3.72
CA PHE A 69 -15.88 1.23 -3.27
C PHE A 69 -15.68 2.14 -4.47
N TYR A 70 -16.79 2.54 -5.07
CA TYR A 70 -16.79 3.21 -6.37
C TYR A 70 -16.41 4.68 -6.23
N ASN A 71 -15.23 5.01 -6.74
CA ASN A 71 -14.84 6.36 -7.14
C ASN A 71 -14.09 6.40 -8.48
N LEU A 72 -13.91 5.23 -9.11
CA LEU A 72 -13.35 5.07 -10.45
C LEU A 72 -14.32 4.21 -11.26
N THR A 73 -14.42 4.47 -12.55
CA THR A 73 -15.11 3.56 -13.48
C THR A 73 -14.45 2.19 -13.38
N PRO A 74 -15.17 1.13 -12.99
CA PRO A 74 -14.58 -0.21 -12.86
C PRO A 74 -13.98 -0.63 -14.20
N ARG A 75 -12.66 -0.85 -14.23
CA ARG A 75 -11.97 -1.42 -15.38
C ARG A 75 -11.78 -2.90 -15.11
N SER A 76 -12.44 -3.75 -15.90
CA SER A 76 -12.26 -5.20 -15.75
C SER A 76 -10.89 -5.59 -16.30
N LEU A 77 -9.95 -5.82 -15.40
CA LEU A 77 -8.64 -6.32 -15.77
C LEU A 77 -8.67 -7.84 -15.98
N PRO A 78 -7.94 -8.37 -16.96
CA PRO A 78 -7.78 -9.80 -17.14
C PRO A 78 -7.11 -10.43 -15.91
N GLN A 79 -7.62 -11.58 -15.49
CA GLN A 79 -7.03 -12.37 -14.41
C GLN A 79 -5.82 -13.14 -14.95
N SER A 80 -4.66 -12.95 -14.32
CA SER A 80 -3.44 -13.62 -14.73
C SER A 80 -3.35 -15.04 -14.16
N PRO A 81 -2.59 -15.95 -14.78
CA PRO A 81 -2.29 -17.26 -14.21
C PRO A 81 -1.35 -17.18 -12.99
N HIS A 82 -0.92 -15.98 -12.60
CA HIS A 82 0.01 -15.74 -11.50
C HIS A 82 -0.69 -15.41 -10.18
N TYR A 83 -1.98 -15.05 -10.23
CA TYR A 83 -2.80 -14.70 -9.06
C TYR A 83 -2.08 -13.70 -8.15
N VAL A 84 -1.57 -12.60 -8.74
CA VAL A 84 -0.94 -11.57 -7.91
C VAL A 84 -2.03 -10.91 -7.07
N ILE A 85 -1.72 -10.65 -5.80
CA ILE A 85 -2.74 -10.33 -4.80
C ILE A 85 -3.48 -9.03 -5.12
N GLU A 86 -2.84 -8.12 -5.84
CA GLU A 86 -3.39 -6.84 -6.30
C GLU A 86 -4.59 -7.01 -7.24
N GLU A 87 -4.68 -8.12 -7.99
CA GLU A 87 -5.80 -8.43 -8.88
C GLU A 87 -7.14 -8.46 -8.10
N GLU A 88 -7.13 -8.98 -6.87
CA GLU A 88 -8.31 -9.08 -5.98
C GLU A 88 -8.86 -7.70 -5.60
N PHE A 89 -8.03 -6.65 -5.65
CA PHE A 89 -8.38 -5.30 -5.21
C PHE A 89 -8.57 -4.29 -6.35
N SER A 90 -8.47 -4.73 -7.61
CA SER A 90 -8.55 -3.85 -8.81
C SER A 90 -9.80 -2.95 -8.84
N SER A 91 -10.93 -3.45 -8.36
CA SER A 91 -12.20 -2.70 -8.29
C SER A 91 -12.34 -1.76 -7.08
N ASN A 92 -11.40 -1.79 -6.13
CA ASN A 92 -11.41 -0.96 -4.92
C ASN A 92 -10.03 -0.32 -4.69
N PRO A 93 -9.81 0.90 -5.24
CA PRO A 93 -8.58 1.66 -5.05
C PRO A 93 -8.10 1.81 -3.62
N TRP A 94 -9.01 2.09 -2.69
CA TRP A 94 -8.65 2.26 -1.30
C TRP A 94 -8.15 0.94 -0.71
N ALA A 95 -8.87 -0.16 -0.95
CA ALA A 95 -8.46 -1.47 -0.48
C ALA A 95 -7.13 -1.92 -1.09
N LEU A 96 -6.90 -1.65 -2.38
CA LEU A 96 -5.62 -1.93 -3.04
C LEU A 96 -4.47 -1.19 -2.35
N LEU A 97 -4.63 0.11 -2.09
CA LEU A 97 -3.59 0.89 -1.42
C LEU A 97 -3.35 0.42 0.02
N ILE A 98 -4.40 0.04 0.75
CA ILE A 98 -4.26 -0.59 2.07
C ILE A 98 -3.48 -1.92 1.97
N ALA A 99 -3.78 -2.76 0.97
CA ALA A 99 -3.06 -4.00 0.74
C ALA A 99 -1.56 -3.77 0.53
N THR A 100 -1.17 -2.71 -0.21
CA THR A 100 0.25 -2.37 -0.41
C THR A 100 0.96 -2.01 0.90
N ILE A 101 0.26 -1.42 1.87
CA ILE A 101 0.80 -1.18 3.23
C ILE A 101 1.01 -2.53 3.95
N PHE A 102 0.05 -3.45 3.87
CA PHE A 102 0.20 -4.81 4.43
C PHE A 102 1.37 -5.58 3.85
N LEU A 103 1.69 -5.38 2.57
CA LEU A 103 2.77 -6.06 1.85
C LEU A 103 4.15 -5.43 2.05
N THR A 104 4.23 -4.29 2.74
CA THR A 104 5.51 -3.65 3.05
C THR A 104 6.40 -4.59 3.86
N LYS A 105 7.49 -5.07 3.24
CA LYS A 105 8.45 -6.02 3.82
C LYS A 105 7.78 -7.29 4.40
N THR A 106 6.63 -7.68 3.87
CA THR A 106 5.83 -8.81 4.35
C THR A 106 5.35 -9.61 3.13
N SER A 107 5.55 -10.93 3.12
CA SER A 107 5.04 -11.76 2.01
C SER A 107 3.51 -11.79 1.99
N GLY A 108 2.90 -11.84 0.81
CA GLY A 108 1.44 -11.96 0.65
C GLY A 108 0.84 -13.11 1.44
N LYS A 109 1.47 -14.30 1.44
CA LYS A 109 1.05 -15.47 2.22
C LYS A 109 0.87 -15.17 3.72
N MET A 110 1.77 -14.40 4.31
CA MET A 110 1.71 -14.03 5.72
C MET A 110 0.70 -12.91 5.98
N ALA A 111 0.57 -11.96 5.06
CA ALA A 111 -0.29 -10.79 5.24
C ALA A 111 -1.77 -11.08 4.94
N ARG A 112 -2.08 -12.06 4.09
CA ARG A 112 -3.44 -12.36 3.61
C ARG A 112 -4.47 -12.63 4.72
N PRO A 113 -4.19 -13.44 5.77
CA PRO A 113 -5.15 -13.65 6.86
C PRO A 113 -5.49 -12.35 7.61
N TYR A 114 -4.52 -11.45 7.76
CA TYR A 114 -4.73 -10.17 8.43
C TYR A 114 -5.46 -9.18 7.54
N MET A 115 -5.22 -9.19 6.23
CA MET A 115 -6.03 -8.43 5.28
C MET A 115 -7.48 -8.89 5.28
N LYS A 116 -7.73 -10.22 5.27
CA LYS A 116 -9.09 -10.79 5.37
C LYS A 116 -9.81 -10.26 6.61
N SER A 117 -9.22 -10.45 7.79
CA SER A 117 -9.78 -9.95 9.05
C SER A 117 -9.95 -8.42 9.06
N PHE A 118 -9.00 -7.66 8.50
CA PHE A 118 -9.11 -6.21 8.42
C PHE A 118 -10.30 -5.76 7.59
N PHE A 119 -10.49 -6.31 6.38
CA PHE A 119 -11.58 -5.88 5.48
C PHE A 119 -12.96 -6.41 5.90
N GLU A 120 -13.02 -7.53 6.61
CA GLU A 120 -14.25 -7.99 7.27
C GLU A 120 -14.73 -7.00 8.35
N GLU A 121 -13.80 -6.45 9.14
CA GLU A 121 -14.12 -5.49 10.22
C GLU A 121 -14.24 -4.04 9.73
N TYR A 122 -13.42 -3.64 8.74
CA TYR A 122 -13.29 -2.27 8.24
C TYR A 122 -13.43 -2.23 6.72
N PRO A 123 -14.64 -2.44 6.17
CA PRO A 123 -14.84 -2.57 4.73
C PRO A 123 -14.66 -1.27 3.93
N THR A 124 -14.64 -0.11 4.59
CA THR A 124 -14.54 1.21 3.92
C THR A 124 -13.62 2.15 4.71
N PRO A 125 -13.04 3.20 4.07
CA PRO A 125 -12.23 4.20 4.77
C PRO A 125 -12.99 4.84 5.95
N TYR A 126 -14.31 4.99 5.85
CA TYR A 126 -15.11 5.59 6.91
C TYR A 126 -15.18 4.74 8.18
N HIS A 127 -15.16 3.41 8.05
CA HIS A 127 -15.05 2.54 9.22
C HIS A 127 -13.72 2.76 9.92
N VAL A 128 -12.61 2.85 9.18
CA VAL A 128 -11.30 3.15 9.75
C VAL A 128 -11.29 4.49 10.50
N LEU A 129 -11.92 5.52 9.94
CA LEU A 129 -11.95 6.86 10.51
C LEU A 129 -12.79 7.01 11.79
N ASN A 130 -13.67 6.04 12.08
CA ASN A 130 -14.46 6.00 13.31
C ASN A 130 -13.67 5.50 14.54
N HIS A 131 -12.43 5.04 14.35
CA HIS A 131 -11.58 4.51 15.42
C HIS A 131 -10.26 5.29 15.53
N PRO A 132 -9.59 5.25 16.71
CA PRO A 132 -8.27 5.87 16.87
C PRO A 132 -7.20 5.10 16.07
N PRO A 133 -6.13 5.78 15.60
CA PRO A 133 -5.05 5.15 14.82
C PRO A 133 -4.39 3.93 15.49
N THR A 134 -4.31 3.93 16.82
CA THR A 134 -3.70 2.84 17.61
C THR A 134 -4.45 1.52 17.49
N THR A 135 -5.76 1.54 17.19
CA THR A 135 -6.59 0.33 17.00
C THR A 135 -6.02 -0.57 15.90
N PHE A 136 -5.46 0.02 14.85
CA PHE A 136 -5.02 -0.72 13.66
C PHE A 136 -3.63 -1.36 13.81
N GLU A 137 -2.89 -1.05 14.88
CA GLU A 137 -1.60 -1.69 15.14
C GLU A 137 -1.73 -3.19 15.41
N ARG A 138 -2.91 -3.63 15.89
CA ARG A 138 -3.19 -5.04 16.20
C ARG A 138 -3.05 -5.97 14.99
N PHE A 139 -3.28 -5.46 13.78
CA PHE A 139 -3.14 -6.25 12.54
C PHE A 139 -1.68 -6.50 12.16
N PHE A 140 -0.73 -5.81 12.83
CA PHE A 140 0.68 -5.84 12.52
C PHE A 140 1.53 -6.42 13.64
N GLU A 141 0.93 -6.97 14.70
CA GLU A 141 1.69 -7.49 15.84
C GLU A 141 2.59 -8.66 15.45
N ASN A 142 2.04 -9.57 14.64
CA ASN A 142 2.76 -10.74 14.14
C ASN A 142 3.44 -10.51 12.78
N LEU A 143 3.12 -9.40 12.10
CA LEU A 143 3.73 -9.02 10.83
C LEU A 143 4.92 -8.07 11.00
N GLY A 144 5.06 -7.45 12.18
CA GLY A 144 6.03 -6.41 12.44
C GLY A 144 5.63 -5.04 11.86
N LEU A 145 6.44 -4.02 12.16
CA LEU A 145 6.22 -2.63 11.73
C LEU A 145 4.84 -2.07 12.15
N LYS A 146 4.52 -2.12 13.45
CA LYS A 146 3.22 -1.69 14.01
C LYS A 146 2.77 -0.30 13.58
N LYS A 147 3.71 0.62 13.30
CA LYS A 147 3.45 1.97 12.75
C LYS A 147 2.59 1.97 11.47
N ARG A 148 2.54 0.85 10.73
CA ARG A 148 1.64 0.67 9.59
C ARG A 148 0.16 0.85 9.93
N GLY A 149 -0.26 0.52 11.16
CA GLY A 149 -1.63 0.81 11.62
C GLY A 149 -1.97 2.30 11.59
N HIS A 150 -1.04 3.15 12.02
CA HIS A 150 -1.18 4.60 11.94
C HIS A 150 -1.19 5.10 10.48
N MET A 151 -0.42 4.45 9.60
CA MET A 151 -0.39 4.76 8.16
C MET A 151 -1.73 4.44 7.50
N ILE A 152 -2.36 3.31 7.82
CA ILE A 152 -3.72 2.95 7.35
C ILE A 152 -4.73 4.04 7.68
N TRP A 153 -4.72 4.52 8.93
CA TRP A 153 -5.64 5.58 9.35
C TRP A 153 -5.40 6.87 8.57
N LYS A 154 -4.13 7.31 8.48
CA LYS A 154 -3.76 8.56 7.80
C LYS A 154 -4.02 8.49 6.29
N LEU A 155 -3.73 7.35 5.66
CA LEU A 155 -4.08 7.09 4.27
C LEU A 155 -5.58 7.20 4.08
N SER A 156 -6.39 6.51 4.89
CA SER A 156 -7.85 6.53 4.78
C SER A 156 -8.41 7.94 4.92
N TYR A 157 -7.83 8.75 5.82
CA TYR A 157 -8.18 10.16 5.95
C TYR A 157 -7.85 10.96 4.69
N GLN A 158 -6.62 10.87 4.20
CA GLN A 158 -6.18 11.60 3.00
C GLN A 158 -6.94 11.15 1.75
N PHE A 159 -7.24 9.86 1.63
CA PHE A 159 -7.96 9.28 0.51
C PHE A 159 -9.32 9.95 0.30
N VAL A 160 -10.07 10.21 1.38
CA VAL A 160 -11.42 10.83 1.31
C VAL A 160 -11.42 12.35 1.49
N SER A 161 -10.39 12.95 2.08
CA SER A 161 -10.42 14.38 2.44
C SER A 161 -9.44 15.26 1.66
N ALA A 162 -8.36 14.68 1.13
CA ALA A 162 -7.33 15.44 0.43
C ALA A 162 -7.60 15.53 -1.08
N LYS A 163 -7.03 16.55 -1.71
CA LYS A 163 -6.89 16.61 -3.17
C LYS A 163 -5.54 16.02 -3.53
N TRP A 164 -5.49 14.71 -3.73
CA TRP A 164 -4.30 14.01 -4.19
C TRP A 164 -4.38 13.80 -5.71
N ARG A 165 -3.23 13.77 -6.39
CA ARG A 165 -3.15 13.56 -7.84
C ARG A 165 -2.53 12.21 -8.18
N ARG A 166 -1.60 11.75 -7.35
CA ARG A 166 -0.94 10.45 -7.47
C ARG A 166 -1.15 9.67 -6.19
N ALA A 167 -1.20 8.35 -6.28
CA ALA A 167 -1.37 7.52 -5.09
C ALA A 167 -0.22 7.74 -4.08
N SER A 168 1.00 7.99 -4.58
CA SER A 168 2.20 8.35 -3.82
C SER A 168 2.10 9.67 -3.03
N ASP A 169 1.09 10.51 -3.28
CA ASP A 169 0.81 11.67 -2.44
C ASP A 169 0.15 11.26 -1.09
N LEU A 170 -0.36 10.02 -1.00
CA LEU A 170 -0.99 9.46 0.19
C LEU A 170 0.03 8.84 1.15
N CYS A 171 -0.25 8.95 2.44
CA CYS A 171 0.64 8.47 3.49
C CYS A 171 0.90 6.97 3.36
N GLY A 172 2.17 6.59 3.28
CA GLY A 172 2.60 5.20 3.24
C GLY A 172 2.61 4.57 1.86
N ILE A 173 2.29 5.33 0.82
CA ILE A 173 2.37 4.85 -0.56
C ILE A 173 3.69 5.29 -1.18
N GLY A 174 4.54 4.31 -1.49
CA GLY A 174 5.76 4.50 -2.26
C GLY A 174 5.59 4.06 -3.72
N LYS A 175 6.71 3.93 -4.45
CA LYS A 175 6.72 3.53 -5.87
C LYS A 175 5.91 2.25 -6.13
N TYR A 176 6.09 1.21 -5.31
CA TYR A 176 5.33 -0.04 -5.45
C TYR A 176 3.80 0.18 -5.40
N GLY A 177 3.30 0.95 -4.43
CA GLY A 177 1.85 1.20 -4.33
C GLY A 177 1.32 2.11 -5.42
N GLU A 178 2.13 3.08 -5.88
CA GLU A 178 1.82 3.90 -7.06
C GLU A 178 1.71 3.06 -8.32
N ASP A 179 2.70 2.21 -8.60
CA ASP A 179 2.72 1.33 -9.76
C ASP A 179 1.52 0.37 -9.72
N ALA A 180 1.26 -0.25 -8.56
CA ALA A 180 0.10 -1.13 -8.38
C ALA A 180 -1.22 -0.40 -8.65
N TYR A 181 -1.39 0.82 -8.15
CA TYR A 181 -2.58 1.63 -8.40
C TYR A 181 -2.76 1.95 -9.89
N ARG A 182 -1.69 2.39 -10.56
CA ARG A 182 -1.71 2.68 -12.01
C ARG A 182 -2.07 1.44 -12.83
N ILE A 183 -1.48 0.29 -12.50
CA ILE A 183 -1.73 -0.96 -13.22
C ILE A 183 -3.16 -1.44 -12.96
N PHE A 184 -3.54 -1.59 -11.69
CA PHE A 184 -4.76 -2.32 -11.32
C PHE A 184 -6.02 -1.48 -11.22
N CYS A 185 -5.90 -0.18 -10.96
CA CYS A 185 -7.06 0.72 -10.85
C CYS A 185 -7.22 1.59 -12.09
N LEU A 186 -6.12 2.00 -12.73
CA LEU A 186 -6.16 2.85 -13.93
C LEU A 186 -5.96 2.04 -15.23
N GLY A 187 -5.43 0.82 -15.15
CA GLY A 187 -5.18 -0.02 -16.33
C GLY A 187 -4.01 0.46 -17.19
N HIS A 188 -3.04 1.15 -16.60
CA HIS A 188 -1.85 1.60 -17.30
C HIS A 188 -0.94 0.41 -17.61
N THR A 189 -0.59 0.24 -18.88
CA THR A 189 0.33 -0.80 -19.34
C THR A 189 1.71 -0.27 -19.69
N ASP A 190 1.96 1.03 -19.54
CA ASP A 190 3.23 1.72 -19.82
C ASP A 190 4.19 1.78 -18.61
N VAL A 191 3.76 1.24 -17.47
CA VAL A 191 4.51 1.28 -16.21
C VAL A 191 5.74 0.35 -16.26
N ASP A 192 6.84 0.79 -15.68
CA ASP A 192 8.06 0.00 -15.43
C ASP A 192 8.27 -0.20 -13.92
N PRO A 193 7.65 -1.23 -13.32
CA PRO A 193 7.71 -1.46 -11.88
C PRO A 193 9.00 -2.18 -11.45
N ASP A 194 9.56 -1.77 -10.31
CA ASP A 194 10.70 -2.50 -9.71
C ASP A 194 10.24 -3.85 -9.12
N ASP A 195 8.99 -3.88 -8.64
CA ASP A 195 8.40 -5.06 -8.04
C ASP A 195 8.28 -6.21 -9.06
N ARG A 196 8.68 -7.40 -8.63
CA ARG A 196 8.76 -8.57 -9.49
C ARG A 196 7.38 -9.11 -9.86
N TYR A 197 6.40 -9.03 -8.97
CA TYR A 197 5.04 -9.53 -9.23
C TYR A 197 4.28 -8.59 -10.16
N LEU A 198 4.44 -7.28 -9.98
CA LEU A 198 3.88 -6.28 -10.91
C LEU A 198 4.43 -6.45 -12.33
N ARG A 199 5.75 -6.67 -12.47
CA ARG A 199 6.37 -6.97 -13.78
C ARG A 199 5.83 -8.24 -14.40
N LEU A 200 5.70 -9.30 -13.61
CA LEU A 200 5.18 -10.59 -14.07
C LEU A 200 3.75 -10.45 -14.61
N TYR A 201 2.90 -9.70 -13.91
CA TYR A 201 1.54 -9.40 -14.36
C TYR A 201 1.53 -8.61 -15.67
N LEU A 202 2.28 -7.51 -15.76
CA LEU A 202 2.35 -6.67 -16.96
C LEU A 202 2.91 -7.42 -18.17
N ASP A 203 3.96 -8.21 -17.98
CA ASP A 203 4.55 -9.01 -19.05
C ASP A 203 3.56 -10.07 -19.56
N TRP A 204 2.75 -10.64 -18.68
CA TRP A 204 1.67 -11.54 -19.08
C TRP A 204 0.58 -10.77 -19.84
N LEU A 205 0.11 -9.65 -19.29
CA LEU A 205 -0.96 -8.81 -19.84
C LEU A 205 -0.63 -8.37 -21.28
N ARG A 206 0.58 -7.82 -21.48
CA ARG A 206 1.07 -7.35 -22.80
C ARG A 206 1.22 -8.46 -23.84
N ARG A 207 1.58 -9.68 -23.41
CA ARG A 207 1.90 -10.79 -24.33
C ARG A 207 0.73 -11.73 -24.62
N HIS A 208 -0.27 -11.79 -23.73
CA HIS A 208 -1.30 -12.84 -23.76
C HIS A 208 -2.72 -12.29 -23.79
N THR A 209 -2.91 -10.98 -23.82
CA THR A 209 -4.24 -10.36 -23.86
C THR A 209 -4.30 -9.26 -24.92
N GLU A 210 -5.50 -8.98 -25.44
CA GLU A 210 -5.77 -7.82 -26.30
C GLU A 210 -6.03 -6.53 -25.48
N PHE A 211 -5.68 -6.53 -24.19
CA PHE A 211 -5.93 -5.39 -23.32
C PHE A 211 -5.19 -4.16 -23.85
N MET A 212 -5.97 -3.14 -24.25
CA MET A 212 -5.46 -1.99 -24.98
C MET A 212 -4.36 -1.26 -24.21
N GLU A 213 -3.27 -0.90 -24.91
CA GLU A 213 -2.23 -0.02 -24.40
C GLU A 213 -2.78 1.41 -24.30
N ASP A 214 -3.47 1.70 -23.21
CA ASP A 214 -3.99 3.05 -22.92
C ASP A 214 -2.85 3.87 -22.30
N ASN A 215 -2.10 4.57 -23.15
CA ASN A 215 -0.87 5.29 -22.79
C ASN A 215 -1.11 6.76 -22.35
N SER A 216 -2.36 7.21 -22.14
CA SER A 216 -2.57 8.66 -22.04
C SER A 216 -3.83 9.13 -21.32
N VAL A 217 -4.06 8.73 -20.07
CA VAL A 217 -4.95 9.50 -19.19
C VAL A 217 -4.14 9.96 -17.97
N THR A 218 -3.87 11.26 -17.91
CA THR A 218 -3.34 11.91 -16.71
C THR A 218 -4.29 11.68 -15.53
N ASP A 219 -3.72 11.24 -14.41
CA ASP A 219 -4.35 10.75 -13.16
C ASP A 219 -5.39 11.69 -12.48
N SER A 220 -5.80 12.80 -13.10
CA SER A 220 -6.55 13.89 -12.44
C SER A 220 -7.94 14.20 -12.98
N GLU A 221 -8.49 13.46 -13.95
CA GLU A 221 -9.85 13.72 -14.47
C GLU A 221 -10.94 12.77 -13.97
N TYR A 222 -10.59 11.66 -13.30
CA TYR A 222 -11.56 10.90 -12.52
C TYR A 222 -11.72 11.53 -11.14
N VAL A 223 -12.54 12.58 -11.07
CA VAL A 223 -12.98 13.16 -9.81
C VAL A 223 -13.64 12.04 -9.00
N ILE A 224 -13.13 11.83 -7.78
CA ILE A 224 -13.76 11.02 -6.73
C ILE A 224 -15.13 11.64 -6.42
N GLU A 225 -16.16 11.27 -7.18
CA GLU A 225 -17.55 11.65 -6.94
C GLU A 225 -18.20 10.64 -6.00
N ASP A 226 -17.79 10.65 -4.73
CA ASP A 226 -18.45 9.86 -3.69
C ASP A 226 -19.69 10.62 -3.17
N PRO A 227 -20.93 10.10 -3.33
CA PRO A 227 -22.14 10.71 -2.80
C PRO A 227 -22.10 10.88 -1.27
N VAL A 228 -21.40 10.00 -0.57
CA VAL A 228 -21.23 9.97 0.89
C VAL A 228 -20.14 10.96 1.35
N LEU A 229 -19.25 11.39 0.44
CA LEU A 229 -18.26 12.43 0.71
C LEU A 229 -18.93 13.73 1.16
N ASN A 230 -20.11 14.06 0.61
CA ASN A 230 -20.87 15.24 1.03
C ASN A 230 -21.35 15.11 2.48
N TYR A 231 -21.78 13.92 2.91
CA TYR A 231 -22.18 13.65 4.29
C TYR A 231 -20.98 13.74 5.24
N TYR A 232 -19.85 13.09 4.93
CA TYR A 232 -18.68 13.11 5.81
C TYR A 232 -17.92 14.44 5.79
N ARG A 233 -17.92 15.20 4.68
CA ARG A 233 -17.42 16.59 4.66
C ARG A 233 -18.18 17.47 5.64
N ILE A 234 -19.49 17.27 5.79
CA ILE A 234 -20.31 18.01 6.74
C ILE A 234 -20.01 17.52 8.17
N THR A 235 -19.99 16.21 8.41
CA THR A 235 -19.79 15.65 9.75
C THR A 235 -18.39 15.91 10.31
N LEU A 236 -17.32 15.77 9.49
CA LEU A 236 -15.95 16.07 9.92
C LEU A 236 -15.69 17.57 10.14
N ARG A 237 -16.49 18.46 9.52
CA ARG A 237 -16.46 19.91 9.81
C ARG A 237 -17.17 20.28 11.10
N ASN A 238 -18.16 19.48 11.51
CA ASN A 238 -19.04 19.78 12.65
C ASN A 238 -18.60 19.10 13.96
N CYS A 239 -17.54 18.29 13.97
CA CYS A 239 -16.98 17.69 15.18
C CYS A 239 -15.88 18.54 15.86
N VAL A 240 -15.96 19.87 15.73
CA VAL A 240 -15.09 20.84 16.41
C VAL A 240 -15.70 21.29 17.72
#